data_AF-A0A231NSG8-F1
#
_entry.id   AF-A0A231NSG8-F1
#
_cell.length_a   1.000
_cell.length_b   1.000
_cell.length_c   1.000
_cell.angle_alpha   90.00
_cell.angle_beta   90.00
_cell.angle_gamma   90.00
#
_symmetry.space_group_name_H-M   'P 1'
#
loop_
_entity.id
_entity.type
_entity.pdbx_description
1 polymer ?
#
loop_
_entity_poly.entity_id
_entity_poly.type
_entity_poly.pdbx_seq_one_letter_code
_entity_poly.pdbx_strand_id
1 'polypeptide(L)'
;MKLVKKFVEVIAKFDEDGITPLSIQWPDGRIFEIDSILDVRPAASIAVGGLGVRYKCKIAGKERLLFYEEPRWFVEAKSPG
;
A
#
# COMPACT_ATOMS: atom_id res chain seq x y z
N MET A 1 14.61 12.51 8.82
CA MET A 1 14.17 11.47 7.88
C MET A 1 12.99 12.02 7.09
N LYS A 2 13.03 11.94 5.75
CA LYS A 2 11.94 12.38 4.90
C LYS A 2 11.01 11.20 4.61
N LEU A 3 9.70 11.43 4.64
CA LEU A 3 8.74 10.47 4.08
C LEU A 3 8.77 10.57 2.57
N VAL A 4 8.91 9.43 1.91
CA VAL A 4 8.93 9.33 0.46
C VAL A 4 7.86 8.36 0.00
N LYS A 5 7.31 8.64 -1.17
CA LYS A 5 6.43 7.74 -1.88
C LYS A 5 7.26 6.57 -2.42
N LYS A 6 7.03 5.38 -1.89
CA LYS A 6 7.72 4.17 -2.35
C LYS A 6 6.76 3.31 -3.14
N PHE A 7 6.97 3.27 -4.46
CA PHE A 7 6.25 2.36 -5.33
C PHE A 7 6.67 0.92 -5.05
N VAL A 8 5.69 0.03 -5.05
CA VAL A 8 5.82 -1.39 -4.74
C VAL A 8 4.98 -2.19 -5.73
N GLU A 9 5.39 -3.43 -5.97
CA GLU A 9 4.56 -4.39 -6.67
C GLU A 9 3.55 -4.99 -5.69
N VAL A 10 2.34 -5.25 -6.17
CA VAL A 10 1.24 -5.78 -5.35
C VAL A 10 0.58 -6.92 -6.12
N ILE A 11 0.49 -8.07 -5.47
CA ILE A 11 -0.40 -9.14 -5.91
C ILE A 11 -1.78 -8.83 -5.33
N ALA A 12 -2.78 -8.69 -6.19
CA ALA A 12 -4.14 -8.39 -5.79
C ALA A 12 -5.15 -9.29 -6.51
N LYS A 13 -6.21 -9.64 -5.81
CA LYS A 13 -7.39 -10.28 -6.38
C LYS A 13 -8.32 -9.18 -6.90
N PHE A 14 -8.86 -9.41 -8.09
CA PHE A 14 -9.92 -8.60 -8.67
C PHE A 14 -11.17 -9.48 -8.74
N ASP A 15 -12.25 -9.03 -8.13
CA ASP A 15 -13.54 -9.70 -8.13
C ASP A 15 -14.68 -8.67 -8.19
N GLU A 16 -15.92 -9.13 -8.00
CA GLU A 16 -17.12 -8.29 -8.09
C GLU A 16 -17.19 -7.17 -7.04
N ASP A 17 -16.48 -7.33 -5.91
CA ASP A 17 -16.40 -6.33 -4.84
C ASP A 17 -15.28 -5.31 -5.08
N GLY A 18 -14.39 -5.58 -6.04
CA GLY A 18 -13.32 -4.69 -6.46
C GLY A 18 -11.93 -5.32 -6.27
N ILE A 19 -11.00 -4.56 -5.70
CA ILE A 19 -9.59 -4.94 -5.61
C ILE A 19 -9.20 -5.24 -4.17
N THR A 20 -8.77 -6.48 -3.93
CA THR A 20 -8.26 -6.93 -2.63
C THR A 20 -6.76 -7.22 -2.73
N PRO A 21 -5.89 -6.39 -2.14
CA PRO A 21 -4.45 -6.66 -2.14
C PRO A 21 -4.12 -7.82 -1.20
N LEU A 22 -3.29 -8.74 -1.67
CA LEU A 22 -2.92 -9.98 -0.98
C LEU A 22 -1.48 -9.96 -0.45
N SER A 23 -0.56 -9.35 -1.20
CA SER A 23 0.83 -9.19 -0.76
C SER A 23 1.49 -7.98 -1.42
N ILE A 24 2.56 -7.51 -0.78
CA ILE A 24 3.43 -6.45 -1.30
C ILE A 24 4.81 -7.04 -1.57
N GLN A 25 5.35 -6.80 -2.75
CA GLN A 25 6.73 -7.09 -3.08
C GLN A 25 7.56 -5.80 -3.10
N TRP A 26 8.56 -5.78 -2.23
CA TRP A 26 9.51 -4.69 -2.12
C TRP A 26 10.53 -4.76 -3.27
N PRO A 27 11.12 -3.63 -3.71
CA PRO A 27 12.07 -3.65 -4.84
C PRO A 27 13.33 -4.50 -4.62
N ASP A 28 13.64 -4.88 -3.38
CA ASP A 28 14.72 -5.80 -3.05
C ASP A 28 14.31 -7.28 -3.08
N GLY A 29 13.09 -7.58 -3.55
CA GLY A 29 12.56 -8.94 -3.71
C GLY A 29 11.87 -9.48 -2.46
N ARG A 30 11.88 -8.77 -1.32
CA ARG A 30 11.15 -9.22 -0.14
C ARG A 30 9.64 -9.13 -0.35
N ILE A 31 8.94 -10.22 -0.04
CA ILE A 31 7.48 -10.30 -0.13
C ILE A 31 6.90 -10.27 1.28
N PHE A 32 5.86 -9.47 1.45
CA PHE A 32 5.12 -9.34 2.70
C PHE A 32 3.64 -9.63 2.43
N GLU A 33 3.13 -10.71 3.03
CA GLU A 33 1.71 -11.05 2.98
C GLU A 33 0.87 -10.05 3.78
N ILE A 34 -0.33 -9.77 3.28
CA ILE A 34 -1.32 -8.95 3.98
C ILE A 34 -2.20 -9.89 4.80
N ASP A 35 -2.08 -9.80 6.12
CA ASP A 35 -2.82 -10.62 7.08
C ASP A 35 -4.33 -10.32 7.00
N SER A 36 -4.69 -9.03 6.85
CA SER A 36 -6.08 -8.56 6.80
C SER A 36 -6.19 -7.12 6.29
N ILE A 37 -7.34 -6.80 5.70
CA ILE A 37 -7.75 -5.43 5.37
C ILE A 37 -8.67 -4.90 6.47
N LEU A 38 -8.37 -3.72 7.00
CA LEU A 38 -9.06 -3.09 8.13
C LEU A 38 -9.97 -1.93 7.70
N ASP A 39 -9.63 -1.24 6.61
CA ASP A 39 -10.37 -0.09 6.07
C ASP A 39 -9.98 0.14 4.62
N VAL A 40 -10.96 0.47 3.77
CA VAL A 40 -10.75 0.83 2.36
C VAL A 40 -11.58 2.06 2.04
N ARG A 41 -10.95 3.13 1.57
CA ARG A 41 -11.66 4.38 1.22
C ARG A 41 -10.89 5.25 0.22
N PRO A 42 -11.59 6.10 -0.55
CA PRO A 42 -10.95 7.21 -1.26
C PRO A 42 -10.25 8.13 -0.25
N ALA A 43 -8.95 8.31 -0.39
CA ALA A 43 -8.19 9.23 0.44
C ALA A 43 -6.86 9.60 -0.23
N ALA A 44 -6.47 10.87 -0.11
CA ALA A 44 -5.15 11.30 -0.52
C ALA A 44 -4.09 10.93 0.54
N SER A 45 -2.87 10.62 0.10
CA SER A 45 -1.72 10.64 1.03
C SER A 45 -1.30 12.09 1.26
N ILE A 46 -1.56 12.59 2.47
CA ILE A 46 -1.22 13.97 2.85
C ILE A 46 0.31 14.13 2.94
N ALA A 47 1.03 13.09 3.38
CA ALA A 47 2.45 13.18 3.69
C ALA A 47 3.36 13.16 2.46
N VAL A 48 3.02 12.36 1.44
CA VAL A 48 3.88 12.19 0.25
C VAL A 48 3.16 12.53 -1.06
N GLY A 49 1.92 13.02 -0.98
CA GLY A 49 1.07 13.24 -2.14
C GLY A 49 0.58 11.94 -2.77
N GLY A 50 -0.55 12.02 -3.46
CA GLY A 50 -1.18 10.89 -4.14
C GLY A 50 -2.69 10.94 -3.95
N LEU A 51 -3.43 10.78 -5.04
CA LEU A 51 -4.88 10.74 -5.06
C LEU A 51 -5.29 9.32 -5.45
N GLY A 52 -6.12 8.66 -4.65
CA GLY A 52 -6.50 7.28 -4.94
C GLY A 52 -7.24 6.58 -3.80
N VAL A 53 -7.22 5.25 -3.82
CA VAL A 53 -7.82 4.41 -2.77
C VAL A 53 -6.76 4.07 -1.74
N ARG A 54 -7.06 4.31 -0.47
CA ARG A 54 -6.23 3.93 0.66
C ARG A 54 -6.77 2.68 1.31
N TYR A 55 -5.90 1.70 1.45
CA TYR A 55 -6.09 0.47 2.20
C TYR A 55 -5.33 0.59 3.52
N LYS A 56 -6.04 0.46 4.63
CA LYS A 56 -5.44 0.18 5.93
C LYS A 56 -5.37 -1.34 6.06
N CYS A 57 -4.18 -1.89 6.15
CA CYS A 57 -3.98 -3.34 6.22
C CYS A 57 -3.08 -3.72 7.40
N LYS A 58 -3.11 -4.98 7.79
CA LYS A 58 -2.20 -5.57 8.77
C LYS A 58 -1.18 -6.44 8.04
N ILE A 59 0.10 -6.21 8.30
CA ILE A 59 1.22 -6.96 7.73
C ILE A 59 2.16 -7.32 8.86
N ALA A 60 2.45 -8.60 9.03
CA ALA A 60 3.27 -9.12 10.14
C ALA A 60 2.80 -8.56 11.50
N GLY A 61 1.48 -8.55 11.71
CA GLY A 61 0.88 -8.09 12.95
C GLY A 61 0.75 -6.56 13.11
N LYS A 62 1.26 -5.75 12.19
CA LYS A 62 1.33 -4.29 12.32
C LYS A 62 0.48 -3.58 11.27
N GLU A 63 -0.18 -2.49 11.66
CA GLU A 63 -0.97 -1.68 10.73
C GLU A 63 -0.07 -0.92 9.74
N ARG A 64 -0.44 -0.94 8.47
CA ARG A 64 0.23 -0.27 7.36
C ARG A 64 -0.80 0.41 6.47
N LEU A 65 -0.35 1.46 5.77
CA LEU A 65 -1.13 2.13 4.74
C LEU A 65 -0.54 1.76 3.39
N LEU A 66 -1.41 1.23 2.53
CA LEU A 66 -1.14 0.94 1.13
C LEU A 66 -2.09 1.80 0.29
N PHE A 67 -1.57 2.41 -0.76
CA PHE A 67 -2.32 3.33 -1.60
C PHE A 67 -2.28 2.84 -3.05
N TYR A 68 -3.43 2.91 -3.71
CA TYR A 68 -3.58 2.65 -5.13
C TYR A 68 -3.96 3.93 -5.86
N GLU A 69 -3.12 4.37 -6.79
CA GLU A 69 -3.30 5.60 -7.58
C GLU A 69 -3.26 5.33 -9.09
N GLU A 70 -3.89 4.24 -9.52
CA GLU A 70 -4.11 3.82 -10.91
C GLU A 70 -3.02 4.21 -11.94
N PRO A 71 -2.19 3.26 -12.42
CA PRO A 71 -2.16 1.83 -12.08
C PRO A 71 -1.24 1.49 -10.90
N ARG A 72 -0.65 2.50 -10.26
CA ARG A 72 0.50 2.27 -9.36
C ARG A 72 0.09 2.11 -7.91
N TRP A 73 0.82 1.22 -7.22
CA TRP A 73 0.72 1.02 -5.79
C TRP A 73 1.90 1.63 -5.06
N PHE A 74 1.64 2.26 -3.92
CA PHE A 74 2.71 2.81 -3.10
C PHE A 74 2.40 2.73 -1.60
N VAL A 75 3.47 2.79 -0.83
CA VAL A 75 3.42 3.02 0.62
C VAL A 75 4.23 4.26 0.99
N GLU A 76 3.99 4.76 2.19
CA GLU A 76 4.83 5.79 2.80
C GLU A 76 6.07 5.12 3.43
N ALA A 77 7.26 5.43 2.91
CA ALA A 77 8.52 4.89 3.42
C ALA A 77 9.40 6.01 4.00
N LYS A 78 10.21 5.67 4.99
CA LYS A 78 11.25 6.59 5.48
C LYS A 78 12.50 6.43 4.63
N SER A 79 13.02 7.52 4.07
CA SER A 79 14.34 7.57 3.44
C SER A 79 15.34 8.31 4.34
N PRO A 80 16.60 7.84 4.46
CA PRO A 80 17.70 8.71 4.87
C PRO A 80 17.73 9.91 3.92
N GLY A 81 17.97 11.09 4.47
CA GLY A 81 18.13 12.32 3.70
C GLY A 81 19.50 12.39 3.05
#